data_AF-A0A5C4M8N0-F1
#
_entry.id   AF-A0A5C4M8N0-F1
#
_cell.length_a   1.000
_cell.length_b   1.000
_cell.length_c   1.000
_cell.angle_alpha   90.00
_cell.angle_beta   90.00
_cell.angle_gamma   90.00
#
_symmetry.space_group_name_H-M   'P 1'
#
loop_
_entity.id
_entity.type
_entity.pdbx_description
1 polymer ?
#
loop_
_entity_poly.entity_id
_entity_poly.type
_entity_poly.pdbx_seq_one_letter_code
_entity_poly.pdbx_strand_id
1 'polypeptide(L)' 'MSEIKIKAETRTEFGKGAARRIRRESKVPAVLYGHGIDPIHVTLPGHDLMLALKQPNALLSVDV' A
#
# COMPACT_ATOMS: atom_id res chain seq x y z
N MET A 1 -14.82 15.33 2.89
CA MET A 1 -14.03 14.47 1.99
C MET A 1 -14.20 13.04 2.49
N SER A 2 -14.55 12.10 1.61
CA SER A 2 -14.70 10.68 1.98
C SER A 2 -13.32 10.05 2.17
N GLU A 3 -12.99 9.71 3.41
CA GLU A 3 -11.76 8.99 3.74
C GLU A 3 -11.86 7.54 3.25
N ILE A 4 -10.90 7.09 2.44
CA ILE A 4 -10.85 5.72 1.95
C ILE A 4 -9.88 4.93 2.84
N LYS A 5 -10.43 3.98 3.60
CA LYS A 5 -9.64 3.11 4.48
C LYS A 5 -9.07 1.94 3.71
N ILE A 6 -7.76 1.74 3.80
CA ILE A 6 -7.05 0.61 3.20
C ILE A 6 -6.30 -0.14 4.31
N LYS A 7 -6.57 -1.44 4.43
CA LYS A 7 -5.83 -2.32 5.33
C LYS A 7 -4.48 -2.64 4.70
N ALA A 8 -3.41 -2.35 5.41
CA ALA A 8 -2.05 -2.65 5.03
C ALA A 8 -1.49 -3.78 5.90
N GLU A 9 -0.46 -4.44 5.38
CA GLU A 9 0.31 -5.43 6.13
C GLU A 9 1.79 -5.03 6.10
N THR A 10 2.48 -5.06 7.24
CA THR A 10 3.93 -4.79 7.29
C THR A 10 4.72 -5.81 6.48
N ARG A 11 5.70 -5.35 5.71
CA ARG A 11 6.56 -6.21 4.88
C ARG A 11 7.88 -6.51 5.56
N THR A 12 8.19 -7.79 5.67
CA THR A 12 9.47 -8.30 6.17
C THR A 12 10.42 -8.75 5.06
N GLU A 13 9.90 -9.03 3.85
CA GLU A 13 10.67 -9.51 2.71
C GLU A 13 10.87 -8.43 1.62
N PHE A 14 12.12 -8.32 1.16
CA PHE A 14 12.54 -7.28 0.21
C PHE A 14 13.12 -7.87 -1.10
N GLY A 15 13.23 -7.02 -2.12
CA GLY A 15 13.85 -7.35 -3.39
C GLY A 15 12.88 -7.84 -4.49
N LYS A 16 13.45 -8.17 -5.64
CA LYS A 16 12.73 -8.50 -6.89
C LYS A 16 11.83 -9.74 -6.75
N GLY A 17 12.31 -10.77 -6.06
CA GLY A 17 11.57 -12.03 -5.85
C GLY A 17 10.34 -11.85 -4.97
N ALA A 18 10.52 -11.21 -3.81
CA ALA A 18 9.43 -10.88 -2.87
C ALA A 18 8.37 -10.01 -3.54
N ALA A 19 8.77 -8.93 -4.21
CA ALA A 19 7.83 -8.06 -4.92
C ALA A 19 7.06 -8.78 -6.04
N ARG A 20 7.67 -9.77 -6.72
CA ARG A 20 6.99 -10.59 -7.73
C ARG A 20 5.98 -11.56 -7.11
N ARG A 21 6.26 -12.12 -5.93
CA ARG A 21 5.28 -12.97 -5.19
C ARG A 21 4.08 -12.14 -4.77
N ILE A 22 4.31 -11.01 -4.11
CA ILE A 22 3.25 -10.09 -3.66
C ILE A 22 2.33 -9.68 -4.83
N ARG A 23 2.89 -9.31 -5.97
CA ARG A 23 2.08 -8.96 -7.16
C ARG A 23 1.28 -10.12 -7.74
N ARG A 24 1.79 -11.36 -7.66
CA ARG A 24 1.05 -12.56 -8.08
C ARG A 24 -0.12 -12.89 -7.16
N GLU A 25 -0.03 -12.50 -5.89
CA GLU A 25 -1.09 -12.60 -4.88
C GLU A 25 -2.11 -11.45 -4.96
N SER A 26 -2.14 -10.69 -6.07
CA SER A 26 -3.01 -9.53 -6.27
C SER A 26 -2.83 -8.42 -5.21
N LYS A 27 -1.66 -8.37 -4.60
CA LYS A 27 -1.25 -7.34 -3.64
C LYS A 27 -0.22 -6.38 -4.26
N VAL A 28 -0.12 -5.18 -3.70
CA VAL A 28 0.76 -4.11 -4.17
C VAL A 28 1.83 -3.81 -3.12
N PRO A 29 3.12 -4.01 -3.44
CA PRO A 29 4.20 -3.59 -2.55
C PRO A 29 4.32 -2.05 -2.57
N ALA A 30 4.23 -1.41 -1.41
CA ALA A 30 4.31 0.04 -1.24
C ALA A 30 5.33 0.43 -0.14
N VAL A 31 5.64 1.73 -0.09
CA VAL A 31 6.46 2.36 0.95
C VAL A 31 5.75 3.64 1.37
N LEU A 32 5.44 3.76 2.65
CA LEU A 32 4.94 4.99 3.25
C LEU A 32 6.13 5.78 3.78
N TYR A 33 6.25 7.03 3.37
CA TYR A 33 7.29 7.94 3.84
C TYR A 33 6.68 9.30 4.12
N GLY A 34 7.31 10.05 5.02
CA GLY A 34 6.81 11.36 5.45
C GLY A 34 7.92 12.21 6.06
N HIS A 35 7.62 13.48 6.28
CA HIS A 35 8.57 14.40 6.91
C HIS A 35 8.85 13.97 8.36
N GLY A 36 10.11 13.69 8.66
CA GLY A 36 10.55 13.31 10.01
C GLY A 36 10.16 11.90 10.47
N ILE A 37 9.73 11.02 9.55
CA ILE A 37 9.31 9.65 9.86
C ILE A 37 10.14 8.67 9.02
N ASP A 38 10.57 7.58 9.64
CA ASP A 38 11.27 6.50 8.94
C ASP A 38 10.35 5.82 7.92
N PRO A 39 10.87 5.42 6.73
CA PRO A 39 10.07 4.72 5.73
C PRO A 39 9.47 3.42 6.27
N ILE A 40 8.17 3.24 6.08
CA ILE A 40 7.45 2.03 6.47
C ILE A 40 7.13 1.23 5.21
N HIS A 41 7.61 -0.01 5.17
CA HIS A 41 7.35 -0.91 4.06
C HIS A 41 6.06 -1.70 4.30
N VAL A 42 5.09 -1.54 3.40
CA VAL A 42 3.78 -2.15 3.54
C VAL A 42 3.31 -2.84 2.26
N THR A 43 2.43 -3.82 2.42
CA THR A 43 1.70 -4.47 1.34
C THR A 43 0.26 -4.00 1.38
N LEU A 44 -0.29 -3.63 0.23
CA LEU A 44 -1.67 -3.16 0.10
C LEU A 44 -2.50 -4.15 -0.74
N PRO A 45 -3.79 -4.34 -0.46
CA PRO A 45 -4.70 -5.09 -1.32
C PRO A 45 -4.87 -4.35 -2.66
N GLY A 46 -4.57 -5.03 -3.77
CA GLY A 46 -4.51 -4.39 -5.08
C GLY A 46 -5.88 -3.94 -5.59
N HIS A 47 -6.94 -4.69 -5.28
CA HIS A 47 -8.31 -4.34 -5.71
C HIS A 47 -8.78 -3.04 -5.05
N ASP A 48 -8.66 -2.93 -3.72
CA ASP A 48 -9.11 -1.78 -2.96
C ASP A 48 -8.31 -0.53 -3.35
N LEU A 49 -6.99 -0.67 -3.52
CA LEU A 49 -6.14 0.40 -3.99
C LEU A 49 -6.55 0.87 -5.39
N MET A 50 -6.86 -0.05 -6.30
CA MET A 50 -7.30 0.29 -7.66
C MET A 50 -8.62 1.05 -7.67
N LEU A 51 -9.58 0.68 -6.80
CA LEU A 51 -10.83 1.43 -6.64
C LEU A 51 -10.59 2.82 -6.06
N ALA A 52 -9.73 2.94 -5.05
CA ALA A 52 -9.40 4.21 -4.43
C ALA A 52 -8.77 5.20 -5.42
N LEU A 53 -7.88 4.71 -6.28
CA LEU A 53 -7.17 5.52 -7.28
C LEU A 53 -8.04 5.98 -8.46
N LYS A 54 -9.30 5.52 -8.59
CA LYS A 54 -10.23 6.06 -9.59
C LYS A 54 -10.67 7.49 -9.26
N GLN A 55 -10.52 7.92 -8.01
CA GLN A 55 -10.80 9.28 -7.59
C GLN A 55 -9.52 10.13 -7.68
N PRO A 56 -9.56 11.30 -8.34
CA PRO A 56 -8.41 12.21 -8.37
C PRO A 56 -8.15 12.75 -6.96
N ASN A 57 -6.87 12.87 -6.58
CA ASN A 57 -6.44 13.39 -5.28
C ASN A 57 -7.07 12.66 -4.07
N ALA A 58 -7.25 11.34 -4.18
CA ALA A 58 -7.81 10.54 -3.10
C ALA A 58 -6.96 10.62 -1.82
N LEU A 59 -7.61 10.91 -0.70
CA LEU A 59 -7.00 10.86 0.63
C LEU A 59 -7.22 9.46 1.23
N LEU A 60 -6.11 8.76 1.48
CA LEU A 60 -6.10 7.37 1.93
C LEU A 60 -5.73 7.30 3.40
N SER A 61 -6.56 6.61 4.20
CA SER A 61 -6.20 6.20 5.55
C SER A 61 -5.67 4.78 5.51
N VAL A 62 -4.39 4.60 5.80
CA VAL A 62 -3.74 3.29 5.78
C VAL A 62 -3.65 2.75 7.21
N ASP A 63 -4.30 1.62 7.45
CA ASP A 63 -4.31 0.92 8.74
C ASP A 63 -3.26 -0.20 8.67
N VAL A 64 -2.13 -0.04 9.38
CA VAL A 64 -0.93 -0.91 9.31
C VAL A 64 -0.85 -1.82 10.52
#